data_AF-A0A839P0E9-F1
#
_entry.id   AF-A0A839P0E9-F1
#
_cell.length_a   1.000
_cell.length_b   1.000
_cell.length_c   1.000
_cell.angle_alpha   90.00
_cell.angle_beta   90.00
_cell.angle_gamma   90.00
#
_symmetry.space_group_name_H-M   'P 1'
#
loop_
_entity.id
_entity.type
_entity.pdbx_description
1 polymer ?
#
loop_
_entity_poly.entity_id
_entity_poly.type
_entity_poly.pdbx_seq_one_letter_code
_entity_poly.pdbx_strand_id
1 'polypeptide(L)' 'MPRRLLAALLLLAGAGSFTAPAPASAGPAQSYLFGEQRFRNTCRPPLKYAAGACVRRCPAGYQSFRGYCSFRDMQR' A
#
# COMPACT_ATOMS: atom_id res chain seq x y z
N MET A 1 15.14 28.67 -49.38
CA MET A 1 14.05 28.05 -48.60
C MET A 1 14.48 26.90 -47.65
N PRO A 2 15.65 26.90 -46.97
CA PRO A 2 16.00 25.85 -46.00
C PRO A 2 15.51 26.11 -44.56
N ARG A 3 15.16 27.37 -44.24
CA ARG A 3 14.74 27.79 -42.88
C ARG A 3 13.42 27.16 -42.42
N ARG A 4 12.51 26.84 -43.34
CA ARG A 4 11.22 26.21 -43.01
C ARG A 4 11.35 24.73 -42.66
N LEU A 5 12.31 24.03 -43.27
CA LEU A 5 12.61 22.61 -42.99
C LEU A 5 13.25 22.43 -41.61
N LEU A 6 14.14 23.33 -41.22
CA LEU A 6 14.76 23.34 -39.88
C LEU A 6 13.74 23.55 -38.75
N ALA A 7 12.75 24.43 -38.96
CA ALA A 7 11.70 24.69 -37.97
C ALA A 7 10.79 23.45 -37.76
N ALA A 8 10.50 22.71 -38.82
CA ALA A 8 9.69 21.49 -38.74
C ALA A 8 10.42 20.35 -38.00
N LEU A 9 11.75 20.23 -38.17
CA LEU A 9 12.56 19.23 -37.46
C LEU A 9 12.63 19.49 -35.95
N LEU A 10 12.73 20.75 -35.54
CA LEU A 10 12.76 21.15 -34.12
C LEU A 10 11.43 20.86 -33.41
N LEU A 11 10.30 21.00 -34.10
CA LEU A 11 8.98 20.67 -33.55
C LEU A 11 8.78 19.17 -33.33
N LEU A 12 9.34 18.30 -34.19
CA LEU A 12 9.29 16.85 -33.97
C LEU A 12 10.20 16.38 -32.81
N ALA A 13 11.32 17.07 -32.56
CA ALA A 13 12.24 16.71 -31.48
C ALA A 13 11.72 17.12 -30.08
N GLY A 14 10.81 18.10 -29.99
CA GLY A 14 10.21 18.58 -28.74
C GLY A 14 9.14 17.65 -28.15
N ALA A 15 8.66 16.66 -28.89
CA ALA A 15 7.71 15.65 -28.41
C ALA A 15 8.40 14.51 -27.65
N GLY A 16 9.61 14.75 -27.14
CA GLY A 16 10.30 13.86 -26.21
C GLY A 16 9.41 13.62 -25.00
N SER A 17 8.99 12.37 -24.88
CA SER A 17 8.03 11.89 -23.89
C SER A 17 8.43 12.35 -22.49
N PHE A 18 7.66 13.29 -21.93
CA PHE A 18 7.66 13.56 -20.50
C PHE A 18 7.09 12.32 -19.81
N THR A 19 7.91 11.29 -19.61
CA THR A 19 7.57 10.16 -18.77
C THR A 19 7.73 10.62 -17.34
N ALA A 20 6.66 11.17 -16.76
CA ALA A 20 6.58 11.38 -15.33
C ALA A 20 6.83 10.02 -14.64
N PRO A 21 7.71 9.93 -13.63
CA PRO A 21 7.85 8.71 -12.85
C PRO A 21 6.49 8.43 -12.21
N ALA A 22 5.88 7.30 -12.57
CA ALA A 22 4.62 6.89 -11.98
C ALA A 22 4.83 6.71 -10.46
N PRO A 23 3.90 7.20 -9.61
CA PRO A 23 3.98 6.93 -8.19
C PRO A 23 3.90 5.41 -7.99
N ALA A 24 4.91 4.83 -7.35
CA ALA A 24 4.83 3.46 -6.89
C ALA A 24 3.77 3.38 -5.80
N SER A 25 2.58 2.88 -6.13
CA SER A 25 1.58 2.52 -5.14
C SER A 25 2.11 1.37 -4.30
N ALA A 26 2.52 1.66 -3.07
CA ALA A 26 2.61 0.63 -2.04
C ALA A 26 1.24 -0.07 -1.99
N GLY A 27 1.22 -1.38 -2.23
CA GLY A 27 0.01 -2.20 -2.25
C GLY A 27 -0.73 -2.20 -0.90
N PRO A 28 -1.85 -2.94 -0.77
CA PRO A 28 -2.90 -2.79 0.24
C PRO A 28 -2.51 -3.15 1.69
N ALA A 29 -1.28 -2.93 2.13
CA ALA A 29 -0.83 -3.15 3.49
C ALA A 29 -1.71 -2.40 4.53
N GLN A 30 -2.21 -1.20 4.20
CA GLN A 30 -3.17 -0.50 5.07
C GLN A 30 -4.54 -1.19 5.12
N SER A 31 -4.98 -1.81 4.02
CA SER A 31 -6.26 -2.53 3.93
C SER A 31 -6.32 -3.71 4.87
N TYR A 32 -5.21 -4.44 5.01
CA TYR A 32 -5.11 -5.59 5.92
C TYR A 32 -5.30 -5.16 7.39
N LEU A 33 -4.67 -4.05 7.79
CA LEU A 33 -4.84 -3.51 9.15
C LEU A 33 -6.26 -3.07 9.46
N PHE A 34 -6.91 -2.41 8.50
CA PHE A 34 -8.28 -1.93 8.69
C PHE A 34 -9.26 -3.11 8.75
N GLY A 35 -8.97 -4.18 8.00
CA GLY A 35 -9.61 -5.48 8.14
C GLY A 35 -9.50 -5.99 9.58
N GLU A 36 -8.28 -6.20 10.08
CA GLU A 36 -8.05 -6.70 11.44
C GLU A 36 -8.77 -5.88 12.52
N GLN A 37 -8.85 -4.56 12.37
CA GLN A 37 -9.61 -3.68 13.26
C GLN A 37 -11.11 -3.93 13.26
N ARG A 38 -11.73 -4.14 12.10
CA ARG A 38 -13.16 -4.45 11.99
C ARG A 38 -13.51 -5.82 12.56
N PHE A 39 -12.59 -6.77 12.48
CA PHE A 39 -12.82 -8.15 12.92
C PHE A 39 -12.55 -8.41 14.42
N ARG A 40 -12.27 -7.37 15.23
CA ARG A 40 -12.13 -7.48 16.71
C ARG A 40 -13.26 -8.27 17.36
N ASN A 41 -14.49 -8.02 16.89
CA ASN A 41 -15.70 -8.55 17.49
C ASN A 41 -16.20 -9.81 16.77
N THR A 42 -15.52 -10.25 15.70
CA THR A 42 -15.86 -11.49 14.98
C THR A 42 -15.42 -12.71 15.76
N CYS A 43 -14.30 -12.62 16.48
CA CYS A 43 -13.84 -13.67 17.37
C CYS A 43 -14.53 -13.59 18.74
N ARG A 44 -14.98 -14.73 19.27
CA ARG A 44 -15.55 -14.79 20.61
C ARG A 44 -14.43 -14.57 21.65
N PRO A 45 -14.63 -13.72 22.67
CA PRO A 45 -13.67 -13.58 23.76
C PRO A 45 -13.35 -14.96 24.37
N PRO A 46 -12.08 -15.30 24.69
CA PRO A 46 -10.87 -14.46 24.75
C PRO A 46 -9.97 -14.53 23.49
N LEU A 47 -10.49 -14.97 22.34
CA LEU A 47 -9.73 -15.11 21.10
C LEU A 47 -9.49 -13.76 20.43
N LYS A 48 -8.43 -13.68 19.60
CA LYS A 48 -8.01 -12.48 18.88
C LYS A 48 -8.00 -12.76 17.39
N TYR A 49 -8.42 -11.81 16.58
CA TYR A 49 -8.38 -11.95 15.12
C TYR A 49 -6.98 -11.67 14.57
N ALA A 50 -6.51 -12.50 13.65
CA ALA A 50 -5.26 -12.32 12.90
C ALA A 50 -5.37 -12.96 11.52
N ALA A 51 -5.21 -12.18 10.45
CA ALA A 51 -5.12 -12.66 9.06
C ALA A 51 -6.20 -13.71 8.69
N GLY A 52 -7.47 -13.48 9.05
CA GLY A 52 -8.57 -14.40 8.73
C GLY A 52 -8.85 -15.50 9.75
N ALA A 53 -8.06 -15.63 10.82
CA ALA A 53 -8.22 -16.66 11.84
C ALA A 53 -8.39 -16.09 13.25
N CYS A 54 -9.07 -16.83 14.13
CA CYS A 54 -9.14 -16.54 15.56
C CYS A 54 -8.05 -17.30 16.33
N VAL A 55 -7.10 -16.57 16.90
CA VAL A 55 -5.95 -17.12 17.63
C VAL A 55 -5.97 -16.72 19.11
N ARG A 56 -5.47 -17.58 20.01
CA ARG A 56 -5.34 -17.24 21.44
C ARG A 56 -4.15 -16.31 21.72
N ARG A 57 -3.05 -16.52 21.00
CA ARG A 57 -1.81 -15.72 21.09
C ARG A 57 -1.44 -15.20 19.70
N CYS A 58 -0.93 -13.96 19.64
CA CYS A 58 -0.50 -13.37 18.38
C CYS A 58 0.83 -14.01 17.91
N PRO A 59 1.00 -14.22 16.60
CA PRO A 59 2.25 -14.72 16.04
C PRO A 59 3.40 -13.70 16.18
N ALA A 60 4.64 -14.17 16.00
CA ALA A 60 5.84 -13.34 16.13
C ALA A 60 5.77 -12.10 15.22
N GLY A 61 6.22 -10.94 15.72
CA GLY A 61 6.11 -9.65 15.03
C GLY A 61 4.78 -8.92 15.21
N TYR A 62 3.75 -9.59 15.76
CA TYR A 62 2.47 -8.98 16.08
C TYR A 62 2.27 -8.80 17.59
N GLN A 63 1.71 -7.65 17.98
CA GLN A 63 1.30 -7.35 19.34
C GLN A 63 -0.21 -7.52 19.50
N SER A 64 -0.59 -8.11 20.63
CA SER A 64 -2.00 -8.22 21.01
C SER A 64 -2.56 -6.86 21.39
N PHE A 65 -3.60 -6.42 20.70
CA PHE A 65 -4.34 -5.21 21.04
C PHE A 65 -5.82 -5.57 21.07
N ARG A 66 -6.58 -5.25 22.13
CA ARG A 66 -8.08 -5.30 22.28
C ARG A 66 -8.88 -6.39 21.51
N GLY A 67 -8.35 -7.59 21.23
CA GLY A 67 -9.05 -8.62 20.42
C GLY A 67 -8.62 -8.79 18.95
N TYR A 68 -7.51 -8.18 18.50
CA TYR A 68 -6.81 -8.54 17.25
C TYR A 68 -5.30 -8.44 17.43
N CYS A 69 -4.54 -8.95 16.46
CA CYS A 69 -3.09 -8.89 16.42
C CYS A 69 -2.62 -7.77 15.49
N SER A 70 -1.97 -6.74 16.02
CA SER A 70 -1.43 -5.61 15.26
C SER A 70 0.05 -5.84 14.97
N PHE A 71 0.53 -5.52 13.77
CA PHE A 71 1.97 -5.59 13.50
C PHE A 71 2.74 -4.53 14.30
N ARG A 72 3.88 -4.89 14.92
CA ARG A 72 4.68 -3.99 15.79
C ARG A 72 5.40 -2.86 15.02
N ASP A 73 5.70 -3.07 13.75
CA ASP A 73 6.62 -2.22 12.99
C ASP A 73 6.06 -0.83 12.62
N MET A 74 4.77 -0.59 12.86
CA MET A 74 4.08 0.64 12.46
C MET A 74 4.21 1.79 13.46
N GLN A 75 5.03 1.63 14.51
CA GLN A 75 5.32 2.66 15.52
C GLN A 75 6.64 3.43 15.26
N ARG A 76 7.20 3.42 14.05
CA ARG A 76 8.30 4.33 13.66
C ARG A 76 7.88 5.33 12.61
#